data_AF-V5HD73-F1
#
_entry.id   AF-V5HD73-F1
#
_cell.length_a   1.000
_cell.length_b   1.000
_cell.length_c   1.000
_cell.angle_alpha   90.00
_cell.angle_beta   90.00
_cell.angle_gamma   90.00
#
_symmetry.space_group_name_H-M   'P 1'
#
loop_
_entity.id
_entity.type
_entity.pdbx_description
1 polymer ?
#
loop_
_entity_poly.entity_id
_entity_poly.type
_entity_poly.pdbx_seq_one_letter_code
_entity_poly.pdbx_strand_id
1 'polypeptide(L)'
;LMANASSHPEEPDLNAELVYEELWARLAADTHQMEVNDGCSRLSPALIIRVQGLHPEGLYKLFLLFVPTDAMVCGSGGVWTPTHRTSKLALKVLFLFTPEGRCLVETGCPN
;
A
#
# COMPACT_ATOMS: atom_id res chain seq x y z
N LEU A 1 -43.17 0.87 30.36
CA LEU A 1 -42.35 -0.22 29.79
C LEU A 1 -42.61 -0.29 28.30
N MET A 2 -41.82 0.41 27.48
CA MET A 2 -41.48 -0.02 26.12
C MET A 2 -40.14 0.63 25.79
N ALA A 3 -39.10 -0.20 25.90
CA ALA A 3 -37.79 0.06 25.33
C ALA A 3 -37.85 -0.32 23.85
N ASN A 4 -37.35 0.54 22.97
CA ASN A 4 -36.84 0.10 21.68
C ASN A 4 -35.79 1.10 21.19
N ALA A 5 -34.68 1.18 21.93
CA ALA A 5 -33.44 1.67 21.35
C ALA A 5 -32.84 0.47 20.61
N SER A 6 -33.06 0.41 19.29
CA SER A 6 -32.22 -0.42 18.43
C SER A 6 -30.83 0.21 18.41
N SER A 7 -30.05 -0.05 19.46
CA SER A 7 -28.62 0.27 19.48
C SER A 7 -27.96 -0.70 18.51
N HIS A 8 -27.92 -0.33 17.23
CA HIS A 8 -26.88 -0.86 16.36
C HIS A 8 -25.56 -0.56 17.09
N PRO A 9 -24.74 -1.57 17.40
CA PRO A 9 -23.40 -1.29 17.88
C PRO A 9 -22.73 -0.41 16.81
N GLU A 10 -22.25 0.76 17.21
CA GLU A 10 -21.45 1.62 16.33
C GLU A 10 -20.35 0.73 15.74
N GLU A 11 -20.41 0.51 14.42
CA GLU A 11 -19.33 -0.19 13.75
C GLU A 11 -18.05 0.61 14.02
N PRO A 12 -16.98 -0.04 14.48
CA PRO A 12 -15.73 0.66 14.73
C PRO A 12 -15.28 1.30 13.42
N ASP A 13 -15.08 2.62 13.43
CA ASP A 13 -14.61 3.35 12.24
C ASP A 13 -13.24 2.80 11.82
N LEU A 14 -13.21 2.15 10.65
CA LEU A 14 -12.00 1.61 10.06
C LEU A 14 -11.14 2.77 9.56
N ASN A 15 -9.95 2.92 10.13
CA ASN A 15 -9.00 3.97 9.77
C ASN A 15 -7.64 3.34 9.39
N ALA A 16 -6.98 3.89 8.37
CA ALA A 16 -5.66 3.49 7.92
C ALA A 16 -4.78 4.72 7.68
N GLU A 17 -3.61 4.76 8.32
CA GLU A 17 -2.70 5.91 8.31
C GLU A 17 -1.29 5.50 7.86
N LEU A 18 -0.61 6.37 7.13
CA LEU A 18 0.79 6.19 6.74
C LEU A 18 1.70 6.66 7.88
N VAL A 19 2.51 5.76 8.46
CA VAL A 19 3.30 6.07 9.67
C VAL A 19 4.38 7.12 9.43
N TYR A 20 4.98 7.15 8.24
CA TYR A 20 6.05 8.09 7.87
C TYR A 20 5.63 9.04 6.76
N GLU A 21 4.43 9.62 6.88
CA GLU A 21 3.83 10.47 5.85
C GLU A 21 4.77 11.60 5.38
N GLU A 22 5.38 12.35 6.29
CA GLU A 22 6.28 13.46 5.94
C GLU A 22 7.55 13.02 5.19
N LEU A 23 8.04 11.81 5.45
CA LEU A 23 9.17 11.25 4.72
C LEU A 23 8.76 10.94 3.28
N TRP A 24 7.61 10.26 3.13
CA TRP A 24 7.06 9.93 1.82
C TRP A 24 6.68 11.17 1.01
N ALA A 25 6.19 12.22 1.65
CA ALA A 25 5.90 13.51 1.00
C ALA A 25 7.17 14.17 0.45
N ARG A 26 8.26 14.18 1.21
CA ARG A 26 9.56 14.70 0.76
C ARG A 26 10.11 13.89 -0.42
N LEU A 27 10.06 12.56 -0.32
CA LEU A 27 10.47 11.66 -1.38
C LEU A 27 9.64 11.84 -2.67
N ALA A 28 8.33 12.06 -2.55
CA ALA A 28 7.47 12.35 -3.69
C ALA A 28 7.86 13.66 -4.39
N ALA A 29 8.23 14.70 -3.61
CA ALA A 29 8.69 15.97 -4.17
C ALA A 29 10.02 15.83 -4.94
N ASP A 30 10.92 14.96 -4.47
CA ASP A 30 12.25 14.74 -5.07
C ASP A 30 12.26 13.71 -6.21
N THR A 31 11.09 13.23 -6.67
CA THR A 31 10.97 12.14 -7.65
C THR A 31 11.71 10.88 -7.18
N HIS A 32 11.22 10.30 -6.07
CA HIS A 32 11.77 9.08 -5.50
C HIS A 32 11.80 7.93 -6.51
N GLN A 33 12.96 7.26 -6.55
CA GLN A 33 13.22 6.12 -7.41
C GLN A 33 13.38 4.87 -6.56
N MET A 34 12.80 3.77 -7.05
CA MET A 34 12.99 2.46 -6.47
C MET A 34 13.62 1.53 -7.49
N GLU A 35 14.65 0.81 -7.07
CA GLU A 35 15.32 -0.19 -7.89
C GLU A 35 14.45 -1.44 -8.04
N VAL A 36 14.22 -1.86 -9.27
CA VAL A 36 13.48 -3.08 -9.60
C VAL A 36 14.48 -4.08 -10.18
N ASN A 37 14.78 -5.12 -9.40
CA ASN A 37 15.69 -6.19 -9.79
C ASN A 37 14.96 -7.53 -9.89
N ASP A 38 15.52 -8.47 -10.67
CA ASP A 38 14.99 -9.83 -10.83
C ASP A 38 14.97 -10.63 -9.51
N GLY A 39 15.78 -10.23 -8.52
CA GLY A 39 15.68 -10.69 -7.15
C GLY A 39 14.84 -9.72 -6.34
N CYS A 40 13.80 -10.22 -5.63
CA CYS A 40 12.86 -9.44 -4.81
C CYS A 40 13.46 -8.16 -4.17
N SER A 41 13.35 -7.04 -4.87
CA SER A 41 13.73 -5.73 -4.32
C SER A 41 12.81 -5.37 -3.16
N ARG A 42 13.41 -4.89 -2.07
CA ARG A 42 12.66 -4.34 -0.93
C ARG A 42 12.35 -2.87 -1.20
N LEU A 43 11.13 -2.45 -0.91
CA LEU A 43 10.76 -1.03 -0.83
C LEU A 43 11.64 -0.33 0.21
N SER A 44 12.31 0.75 -0.20
CA SER A 44 13.12 1.58 0.67
C SER A 44 12.83 3.06 0.40
N PRO A 45 12.25 3.80 1.38
CA PRO A 45 11.89 3.34 2.71
C PRO A 45 10.73 2.32 2.70
N ALA A 46 10.58 1.58 3.79
CA ALA A 46 9.49 0.61 3.91
C ALA A 46 8.13 1.33 3.96
N LEU A 47 7.13 0.77 3.27
CA LEU A 47 5.74 1.21 3.41
C LEU A 47 5.17 0.64 4.71
N ILE A 48 4.89 1.52 5.67
CA ILE A 48 4.31 1.12 6.97
C ILE A 48 2.98 1.82 7.15
N ILE A 49 1.92 1.03 7.26
CA ILE A 49 0.57 1.50 7.55
C ILE A 49 0.15 1.10 8.96
N ARG A 50 -0.59 1.98 9.63
CA ARG A 50 -1.28 1.69 10.88
C ARG A 50 -2.76 1.56 10.57
N VAL A 51 -3.37 0.43 10.94
CA VAL A 51 -4.81 0.19 10.75
C VAL A 51 -5.49 0.11 12.11
N GLN A 52 -6.59 0.83 12.30
CA GLN A 52 -7.42 0.85 13.50
C GLN A 52 -8.86 0.48 13.14
N GLY A 53 -9.62 -0.01 14.12
CA GLY A 53 -11.02 -0.40 13.91
C GLY A 53 -11.22 -1.80 13.32
N LEU A 54 -10.16 -2.60 13.20
CA LEU A 54 -10.29 -4.03 12.85
C LEU A 54 -10.89 -4.81 14.03
N HIS A 55 -11.82 -5.71 13.73
CA HIS A 55 -12.33 -6.66 14.71
C HIS A 55 -11.19 -7.60 15.15
N PRO A 56 -10.92 -7.77 16.45
CA PRO A 56 -9.77 -8.56 16.93
C PRO A 56 -9.76 -10.00 16.42
N GLU A 57 -10.93 -10.62 16.32
CA GLU A 57 -11.10 -12.01 15.84
C GLU A 57 -11.26 -12.11 14.31
N GLY A 58 -11.18 -10.99 13.59
CA GLY A 58 -11.34 -10.94 12.14
C GLY A 58 -10.13 -11.49 11.40
N LEU A 59 -10.38 -12.14 10.27
CA LEU A 59 -9.35 -12.55 9.31
C LEU A 59 -9.33 -11.56 8.15
N TYR A 60 -8.16 -10.95 7.88
CA TYR A 60 -8.03 -9.88 6.90
C TYR A 60 -7.02 -10.20 5.80
N LYS A 61 -7.31 -9.70 4.61
CA LYS A 61 -6.39 -9.69 3.46
C LYS A 61 -6.03 -8.25 3.15
N LEU A 62 -4.74 -7.91 3.15
CA LEU A 62 -4.25 -6.62 2.69
C LEU A 62 -3.67 -6.78 1.28
N PHE A 63 -4.09 -5.91 0.37
CA PHE A 63 -3.55 -5.84 -0.97
C PHE A 63 -2.75 -4.55 -1.13
N LEU A 64 -1.50 -4.66 -1.55
CA LEU A 64 -0.72 -3.53 -2.03
C LEU A 64 -0.77 -3.53 -3.56
N LEU A 65 -1.26 -2.43 -4.13
CA LEU A 65 -1.40 -2.23 -5.57
C LEU A 65 -0.59 -1.01 -5.98
N PHE A 66 0.35 -1.19 -6.90
CA PHE A 66 1.06 -0.08 -7.55
C PHE A 66 0.30 0.30 -8.82
N VAL A 67 -0.36 1.45 -8.78
CA VAL A 67 -1.12 1.98 -9.92
C VAL A 67 -0.20 2.90 -10.71
N PRO A 68 0.03 2.63 -12.01
CA PRO A 68 0.79 3.55 -12.86
C PRO A 68 0.00 4.86 -13.01
N THR A 69 0.62 5.98 -12.66
CA THR A 69 0.04 7.32 -12.84
C THR A 69 0.37 7.85 -14.23
N ASP A 70 1.66 8.00 -14.53
CA ASP A 70 2.18 8.45 -15.82
C ASP A 70 3.48 7.72 -16.15
N ALA A 71 3.70 7.43 -17.44
CA ALA A 71 4.98 6.91 -17.89
C ALA A 71 5.93 8.09 -18.14
N MET A 72 7.04 8.12 -17.41
CA MET A 72 8.10 9.11 -17.56
C MET A 72 9.39 8.42 -18.02
N VAL A 73 10.21 9.12 -18.80
CA VAL A 73 11.56 8.67 -19.19
C VAL A 73 12.58 9.69 -18.69
N CYS A 74 13.66 9.20 -18.08
CA CYS A 74 14.79 10.04 -17.67
C CYS A 74 15.77 10.19 -18.84
N GLY A 75 15.95 11.41 -19.34
CA GLY A 75 16.89 11.72 -20.41
C GLY A 75 18.33 11.94 -19.94
N SER A 76 19.25 12.17 -20.89
CA SER A 76 20.63 12.58 -20.60
C SER A 76 20.62 13.95 -19.94
N GLY A 77 20.82 13.99 -18.62
CA GLY A 77 20.69 15.22 -17.80
C GLY A 77 19.82 15.05 -16.56
N GLY A 78 19.23 13.87 -16.34
CA GLY A 78 18.45 13.59 -15.12
C GLY A 78 17.03 14.17 -15.14
N VAL A 79 16.61 14.76 -16.26
CA VAL A 79 15.28 15.36 -16.41
C VAL A 79 14.30 14.27 -16.84
N TRP A 80 13.23 14.11 -16.05
CA TRP A 80 12.11 13.23 -16.36
C TRP A 80 11.13 13.93 -17.30
N THR A 81 10.80 13.29 -18.42
CA THR A 81 9.81 13.79 -19.38
C THR A 81 8.69 12.78 -19.60
N PRO A 82 7.43 13.22 -19.76
CA PRO A 82 6.33 12.33 -20.07
C PRO A 82 6.56 11.59 -21.39
N THR A 83 6.16 10.33 -21.44
CA THR A 83 6.13 9.54 -22.68
C THR A 83 4.72 9.04 -22.99
N HIS A 84 4.39 8.93 -24.28
CA HIS A 84 3.12 8.36 -24.73
C HIS A 84 3.09 6.81 -24.68
N ARG A 85 4.16 6.16 -24.21
CA ARG A 85 4.16 4.71 -23.99
C ARG A 85 3.38 4.38 -22.71
N THR A 86 2.28 3.65 -22.85
CA THR A 86 1.57 3.10 -21.69
C THR A 86 2.30 1.86 -21.16
N SER A 87 2.64 1.85 -19.88
CA SER A 87 2.93 0.60 -19.17
C SER A 87 1.59 0.04 -18.67
N LYS A 88 1.24 -1.17 -19.08
CA LYS A 88 -0.11 -1.75 -18.87
C LYS A 88 -0.24 -2.58 -17.58
N LEU A 89 0.79 -2.66 -16.75
CA LEU A 89 0.83 -3.65 -15.68
C LEU A 89 0.88 -2.97 -14.31
N ALA A 90 -0.22 -3.10 -13.57
CA ALA A 90 -0.23 -2.83 -12.14
C ALA A 90 0.43 -4.01 -11.41
N LEU A 91 1.35 -3.71 -10.50
CA LEU A 91 1.95 -4.72 -9.64
C LEU A 91 1.05 -4.94 -8.42
N LYS A 92 0.65 -6.19 -8.16
CA LYS A 92 -0.21 -6.57 -7.04
C LYS A 92 0.52 -7.51 -6.10
N VAL A 93 0.56 -7.15 -4.81
CA VAL A 93 1.12 -7.98 -3.73
C VAL A 93 0.02 -8.25 -2.71
N LEU A 94 -0.11 -9.50 -2.26
CA LEU A 94 -1.10 -9.95 -1.28
C LEU A 94 -0.41 -10.30 0.04
N PHE A 95 -0.98 -9.81 1.13
CA PHE A 95 -0.59 -10.13 2.50
C PHE A 95 -1.80 -10.67 3.27
N LEU A 96 -1.61 -11.78 3.98
CA LEU A 96 -2.62 -12.34 4.88
C LEU A 96 -2.19 -12.07 6.31
N PHE A 97 -3.08 -11.49 7.12
CA PHE A 97 -2.73 -11.19 8.50
C PHE A 97 -3.92 -11.28 9.46
N THR A 98 -3.60 -11.57 10.72
CA THR A 98 -4.49 -11.35 11.86
C THR A 98 -4.02 -10.13 12.66
N PRO A 99 -4.92 -9.39 13.34
CA PRO A 99 -4.55 -8.23 14.17
C PRO A 99 -3.53 -8.57 15.27
N GLU A 100 -3.44 -9.84 15.66
CA GLU A 100 -2.48 -10.39 16.63
C GLU A 100 -1.04 -10.51 16.09
N GLY A 101 -0.78 -10.08 14.85
CA GLY A 101 0.58 -9.91 14.33
C GLY A 101 1.16 -11.10 13.56
N ARG A 102 0.34 -12.08 13.14
CA ARG A 102 0.80 -13.14 12.23
C ARG A 102 0.68 -12.68 10.78
N CYS A 103 1.78 -12.22 10.19
CA CYS A 103 1.83 -11.91 8.76
C CYS A 103 2.32 -13.15 7.98
N LEU A 104 1.46 -13.70 7.12
CA LEU A 104 1.83 -14.71 6.12
C LEU A 104 2.01 -13.97 4.79
N VAL A 105 3.25 -13.91 4.32
CA VAL A 105 3.61 -13.31 3.03
C VAL A 105 3.69 -14.44 2.01
N GLU A 106 2.77 -14.47 1.04
CA GLU A 106 2.91 -15.27 -0.17
C GLU A 106 3.37 -14.34 -1.30
N THR A 107 4.68 -14.20 -1.46
CA THR A 107 5.24 -13.61 -2.69
C THR A 107 5.16 -14.67 -3.79
N GLY A 108 4.11 -14.63 -4.60
CA GLY A 108 4.12 -15.31 -5.89
C GLY A 108 5.12 -14.61 -6.81
N CYS A 109 6.31 -15.17 -6.98
CA CYS A 109 7.13 -14.83 -8.15
C CYS A 109 6.44 -15.47 -9.37
N PRO A 110 6.09 -14.70 -10.42
CA PRO A 110 5.65 -15.31 -11.67
C PRO A 110 6.82 -16.11 -12.26
N ASN A 111 6.61 -17.41 -12.50
CA ASN A 111 7.50 -18.25 -13.30
C ASN A 111 7.48 -17.86 -14.78
#